data_AF-A0A5A5R941-F1
#
_entry.id   AF-A0A5A5R941-F1
#
_cell.length_a   1.000
_cell.length_b   1.000
_cell.length_c   1.000
_cell.angle_alpha   90.00
_cell.angle_beta   90.00
_cell.angle_gamma   90.00
#
_symmetry.space_group_name_H-M   'P 1'
#
loop_
_entity.id
_entity.type
_entity.pdbx_description
1 polymer ?
#
loop_
_entity_poly.entity_id
_entity_poly.type
_entity_poly.pdbx_seq_one_letter_code
_entity_poly.pdbx_strand_id
1 'polypeptide(L)'
;MNFLVDHNLRGHSVVLAGGLAASGWLDLISIRFILFEEVGLAVTSDDRVVWRYAQANQMILITANRSMKGKDSLEQVMREENTPTSLPVVTIGNIERLLAEPDYRDRCVNRLVDIVVDIEDYQGARRIFIP
;
A
#
# COMPACT_ATOMS: atom_id res chain seq x y z
N MET A 1 -3.37 11.54 0.10
CA MET A 1 -3.05 10.27 0.77
C MET A 1 -1.67 9.80 0.36
N ASN A 2 -0.84 9.45 1.34
CA ASN A 2 0.49 8.91 1.09
C ASN A 2 0.46 7.39 1.23
N PHE A 3 1.16 6.70 0.34
CA PHE A 3 1.37 5.27 0.39
C PHE A 3 2.82 5.00 0.77
N LEU A 4 3.04 4.27 1.85
CA LEU A 4 4.36 3.72 2.15
C LEU A 4 4.55 2.47 1.30
N VAL A 5 5.49 2.52 0.36
CA VAL A 5 5.78 1.43 -0.57
C VAL A 5 6.75 0.46 0.07
N ASP A 6 6.31 -0.78 0.26
CA ASP A 6 7.18 -1.87 0.68
C ASP A 6 8.34 -2.06 -0.32
N HIS A 7 9.50 -2.46 0.17
CA HIS A 7 10.72 -2.55 -0.62
C HIS A 7 10.56 -3.42 -1.87
N ASN A 8 9.75 -4.48 -1.80
CA ASN A 8 9.44 -5.39 -2.93
C ASN A 8 8.65 -4.72 -4.07
N LEU A 9 8.07 -3.54 -3.83
CA LEU A 9 7.26 -2.80 -4.79
C LEU A 9 7.94 -1.54 -5.37
N ARG A 10 9.21 -1.28 -5.04
CA ARG A 10 9.91 -0.07 -5.50
C ARG A 10 9.78 0.23 -7.00
N GLY A 11 9.98 -0.76 -7.87
CA GLY A 11 9.84 -0.57 -9.32
C GLY A 11 8.38 -0.49 -9.78
N HIS A 12 7.50 -1.21 -9.10
CA HIS A 12 6.07 -1.29 -9.41
C HIS A 12 5.32 -0.02 -9.03
N SER A 13 5.75 0.70 -7.99
CA SER A 13 5.13 1.97 -7.59
C SER A 13 5.25 3.05 -8.67
N VAL A 14 6.33 3.03 -9.46
CA VAL A 14 6.49 3.93 -10.61
C VAL A 14 5.42 3.68 -11.66
N VAL A 15 5.11 2.41 -11.91
CA VAL A 15 4.08 2.00 -12.87
C VAL A 15 2.68 2.41 -12.41
N LEU A 16 2.38 2.25 -11.12
CA LEU A 16 1.12 2.72 -10.53
C LEU A 16 1.00 4.24 -10.56
N ALA A 17 2.07 4.96 -10.22
CA ALA A 17 2.11 6.42 -10.30
C ALA A 17 1.87 6.91 -11.74
N GLY A 18 2.49 6.26 -12.73
CA GLY A 18 2.26 6.54 -14.14
C GLY A 18 0.80 6.30 -14.56
N GLY A 19 0.18 5.23 -14.07
CA GLY A 19 -1.24 4.95 -14.32
C GLY A 19 -2.19 6.00 -13.71
N LEU A 20 -1.92 6.43 -12.47
CA LEU A 20 -2.67 7.53 -11.82
C LEU A 20 -2.52 8.86 -12.56
N ALA A 21 -1.32 9.16 -13.05
CA ALA A 21 -1.06 10.37 -13.84
C ALA A 21 -1.78 10.31 -15.19
N ALA A 22 -1.66 9.19 -15.92
CA ALA A 22 -2.25 9.03 -17.24
C ALA A 22 -3.79 9.07 -17.24
N SER A 23 -4.41 8.68 -16.13
CA SER A 23 -5.87 8.75 -15.93
C SER A 23 -6.36 10.11 -15.41
N GLY A 24 -5.46 11.07 -15.15
CA GLY A 24 -5.79 12.40 -14.64
C GLY A 24 -6.16 12.44 -13.16
N TRP A 25 -6.05 11.32 -12.43
CA TRP A 25 -6.42 11.26 -11.02
C TRP A 25 -5.55 12.14 -10.13
N LEU A 26 -4.27 12.33 -10.48
CA LEU A 26 -3.37 13.18 -9.70
C LEU A 26 -3.73 14.68 -9.76
N ASP A 27 -4.53 15.10 -10.74
CA ASP A 27 -5.04 16.48 -10.82
C ASP A 27 -6.21 16.71 -9.86
N LEU A 28 -6.88 15.63 -9.45
CA LEU A 28 -8.07 15.66 -8.59
C LEU A 28 -7.75 15.27 -7.15
N ILE A 29 -6.85 14.30 -6.97
CA ILE A 29 -6.55 13.68 -5.67
C ILE A 29 -5.04 13.60 -5.50
N SER A 30 -4.56 14.14 -4.38
CA SER A 30 -3.14 14.06 -4.02
C SER A 30 -2.80 12.64 -3.56
N ILE A 31 -2.21 11.83 -4.43
CA ILE A 31 -1.67 10.51 -4.11
C ILE A 31 -0.15 10.53 -4.32
N ARG A 32 0.60 10.10 -3.30
CA ARG A 32 2.06 9.98 -3.37
C ARG A 32 2.52 8.62 -2.88
N PHE A 33 3.48 8.04 -3.59
CA PHE A 33 4.19 6.85 -3.16
C PHE A 33 5.52 7.26 -2.52
N ILE A 34 5.73 6.82 -1.29
CA ILE A 34 6.91 7.12 -0.47
C ILE A 34 7.68 5.83 -0.25
N LEU A 35 8.96 5.84 -0.60
CA LEU A 35 9.88 4.73 -0.42
C LEU A 35 10.50 4.75 0.99
N PHE A 36 10.95 3.60 1.47
CA PHE A 36 11.61 3.48 2.77
C PHE A 36 12.84 4.40 2.92
N GLU A 37 13.63 4.55 1.85
CA GLU A 37 14.82 5.41 1.84
C GLU A 37 14.50 6.90 2.01
N GLU A 38 13.32 7.35 1.56
CA GLU A 38 12.87 8.74 1.73
C GLU A 38 12.52 9.06 3.18
N VAL A 39 12.20 8.03 3.98
CA VAL A 39 11.79 8.15 5.38
C VAL A 39 12.81 7.56 6.36
N GLY A 40 13.97 7.13 5.86
CA GLY A 40 15.05 6.56 6.68
C GLY A 40 14.74 5.17 7.26
N LEU A 41 13.75 4.44 6.73
CA LEU A 41 13.51 3.04 7.09
C LEU A 41 14.53 2.12 6.41
N ALA A 42 15.05 1.15 7.17
CA ALA A 42 15.93 0.15 6.60
C ALA A 42 15.11 -0.86 5.76
N VAL A 43 15.69 -1.34 4.66
CA VAL A 43 15.06 -2.40 3.85
C VAL A 43 14.85 -3.71 4.63
N THR A 44 15.61 -3.89 5.72
CA THR A 44 15.53 -5.02 6.66
C THR A 44 14.59 -4.77 7.84
N SER A 45 13.88 -3.63 7.89
CA SER A 45 12.90 -3.36 8.95
C SER A 45 11.79 -4.41 8.95
N ASP A 46 11.46 -4.91 10.15
CA ASP A 46 10.39 -5.89 10.34
C ASP A 46 8.99 -5.28 10.09
N ASP A 47 7.99 -6.15 9.94
CA ASP A 47 6.63 -5.73 9.57
C ASP A 47 6.00 -4.83 10.64
N ARG A 48 6.35 -5.01 11.92
CA ARG A 48 5.80 -4.21 13.03
C ARG A 48 6.33 -2.79 12.98
N VAL A 49 7.63 -2.62 12.80
CA VAL A 49 8.26 -1.30 12.64
C VAL A 49 7.68 -0.57 11.43
N VAL A 50 7.59 -1.24 10.28
CA VAL A 50 7.04 -0.66 9.05
C VAL A 50 5.57 -0.28 9.22
N TRP A 51 4.73 -1.16 9.79
CA TRP A 51 3.31 -0.90 10.00
C TRP A 51 3.08 0.25 10.98
N ARG A 52 3.76 0.25 12.13
CA ARG A 52 3.65 1.35 13.10
C ARG A 52 4.08 2.68 12.51
N TYR A 53 5.16 2.69 11.72
CA TYR A 53 5.60 3.90 11.03
C TYR A 53 4.54 4.41 10.06
N ALA A 54 3.94 3.53 9.25
CA ALA A 54 2.86 3.89 8.33
C ALA A 54 1.67 4.49 9.08
N GLN A 55 1.19 3.84 10.14
CA GLN A 55 0.05 4.32 10.93
C GLN A 55 0.33 5.67 11.62
N ALA A 56 1.50 5.81 12.26
CA ALA A 56 1.88 7.04 12.96
C ALA A 56 1.98 8.25 12.03
N ASN A 57 2.27 8.02 10.73
CA ASN A 57 2.39 9.06 9.72
C ASN A 57 1.18 9.12 8.77
N GLN A 58 0.07 8.45 9.09
CA GLN A 58 -1.16 8.44 8.30
C GLN A 58 -0.92 8.04 6.82
N MET A 59 -0.16 6.97 6.64
CA MET A 59 0.16 6.40 5.34
C MET A 59 -0.46 5.01 5.18
N ILE A 60 -0.95 4.72 3.98
CA ILE A 60 -1.39 3.37 3.60
C ILE A 60 -0.16 2.54 3.22
N LEU A 61 0.08 1.42 3.88
CA LEU A 61 1.16 0.50 3.48
C LEU A 61 0.71 -0.31 2.26
N ILE A 62 1.49 -0.28 1.17
CA ILE A 62 1.24 -1.09 -0.04
C ILE A 62 2.35 -2.12 -0.25
N THR A 63 1.97 -3.37 -0.51
CA THR A 63 2.88 -4.51 -0.74
C THR A 63 2.28 -5.47 -1.78
N ALA A 64 3.01 -6.50 -2.21
CA ALA A 64 2.50 -7.53 -3.12
C ALA A 64 2.54 -8.94 -2.58
N ASN A 65 3.33 -9.20 -1.54
CA ASN A 65 3.27 -10.43 -0.76
C ASN A 65 4.24 -10.29 0.40
N ARG A 66 3.75 -10.00 1.61
CA ARG A 66 4.45 -10.39 2.84
C ARG A 66 3.68 -11.53 3.46
N SER A 67 3.93 -12.74 2.97
CA SER A 67 3.63 -13.97 3.70
C SER A 67 4.86 -14.34 4.52
N MET A 68 5.19 -13.52 5.51
CA MET A 68 6.12 -13.95 6.56
C MET A 68 5.29 -14.65 7.64
N LYS A 69 5.67 -15.88 8.00
CA LYS A 69 5.13 -16.55 9.19
C LYS A 69 6.01 -16.17 10.37
N GLY A 70 5.42 -15.67 11.45
CA GLY A 70 6.17 -15.30 12.65
C GLY A 70 5.46 -14.26 13.51
N LYS A 71 6.01 -14.01 14.70
CA LYS A 71 5.47 -13.06 15.71
C LYS A 71 5.42 -11.61 15.22
N ASP A 72 6.29 -11.27 14.27
CA ASP A 72 6.40 -9.92 13.68
C ASP A 72 5.95 -9.96 12.22
N SER A 73 5.04 -10.89 11.88
CA SER A 73 4.39 -10.89 10.58
C SER A 73 3.33 -9.80 10.53
N LEU A 74 3.11 -9.22 9.35
CA LEU A 74 2.16 -8.14 9.15
C LEU A 74 0.75 -8.55 9.57
N GLU A 75 0.37 -9.81 9.32
CA GLU A 75 -0.90 -10.39 9.79
C GLU A 75 -1.01 -10.41 11.31
N GLN A 76 0.06 -10.82 12.02
CA GLN A 76 0.06 -10.83 13.47
C GLN A 76 0.02 -9.41 14.05
N VAL A 77 0.80 -8.49 13.48
CA VAL A 77 0.81 -7.08 13.88
C VAL A 77 -0.58 -6.46 13.71
N MET A 78 -1.22 -6.65 12.56
CA MET A 78 -2.58 -6.17 12.33
C MET A 78 -3.61 -6.88 13.21
N ARG A 79 -3.37 -8.09 13.69
CA ARG A 79 -4.27 -8.75 14.66
C ARG A 79 -4.13 -8.15 16.06
N GLU A 80 -2.91 -7.80 16.46
CA GLU A 80 -2.60 -7.32 17.81
C GLU A 80 -2.84 -5.81 17.99
N GLU A 81 -2.54 -5.02 16.95
CA GLU A 81 -2.38 -3.57 17.08
C GLU A 81 -3.39 -2.74 16.27
N ASN A 82 -4.17 -3.36 15.39
CA ASN A 82 -5.17 -2.66 14.59
C ASN A 82 -6.31 -2.11 15.45
N THR A 83 -6.71 -0.89 15.16
CA THR A 83 -7.83 -0.18 15.78
C THR A 83 -8.93 0.10 14.76
N PRO A 84 -10.14 0.52 15.17
CA PRO A 84 -11.19 0.94 14.23
C PRO A 84 -10.79 2.09 13.30
N THR A 85 -9.74 2.86 13.65
CA THR A 85 -9.25 3.99 12.85
C THR A 85 -7.95 3.69 12.10
N SER A 86 -7.38 2.49 12.24
CA SER A 86 -6.16 2.11 11.53
C SER A 86 -6.38 2.10 10.02
N LEU A 87 -5.43 2.64 9.27
CA LEU A 87 -5.44 2.59 7.81
C LEU A 87 -5.16 1.15 7.34
N PRO A 88 -5.80 0.70 6.24
CA PRO A 88 -5.59 -0.65 5.74
C PRO A 88 -4.17 -0.81 5.16
N VAL A 89 -3.71 -2.06 5.12
CA VAL A 89 -2.62 -2.50 4.25
C VAL A 89 -3.22 -2.92 2.91
N VAL A 90 -2.72 -2.37 1.81
CA VAL A 90 -3.11 -2.75 0.46
C VAL A 90 -2.14 -3.78 -0.09
N THR A 91 -2.65 -4.89 -0.63
CA THR A 91 -1.85 -5.97 -1.20
C THR A 91 -2.24 -6.22 -2.65
N ILE A 92 -1.29 -6.03 -3.57
CA ILE A 92 -1.43 -6.32 -5.00
C ILE A 92 -1.33 -7.82 -5.20
N GLY A 93 -2.34 -8.44 -5.80
CA GLY A 93 -2.43 -9.90 -5.91
C GLY A 93 -1.38 -10.51 -6.84
N ASN A 94 -1.03 -9.81 -7.92
CA ASN A 94 -0.06 -10.30 -8.91
C ASN A 94 0.72 -9.14 -9.56
N ILE A 95 1.98 -9.02 -9.17
CA ILE A 95 2.88 -7.96 -9.66
C ILE A 95 3.38 -8.18 -11.08
N GLU A 96 3.45 -9.43 -11.55
CA GLU A 96 3.86 -9.71 -12.94
C GLU A 96 2.80 -9.19 -13.91
N ARG A 97 1.52 -9.40 -13.58
CA ARG A 97 0.39 -8.89 -14.35
C ARG A 97 0.29 -7.37 -14.30
N LEU A 98 0.60 -6.74 -13.17
CA LEU A 98 0.69 -5.28 -13.06
C LEU A 98 1.67 -4.68 -14.10
N LEU A 99 2.78 -5.37 -14.37
CA LEU A 99 3.77 -4.94 -15.36
C LEU A 99 3.35 -5.29 -16.81
N ALA A 100 2.79 -6.48 -17.03
CA ALA A 100 2.54 -7.00 -18.36
C ALA A 100 1.17 -6.64 -18.95
N GLU A 101 0.14 -6.43 -18.12
CA GLU A 101 -1.25 -6.30 -18.54
C GLU A 101 -1.81 -4.90 -18.21
N PRO A 102 -2.06 -4.04 -19.21
CA PRO A 102 -2.64 -2.71 -19.00
C PRO A 102 -3.98 -2.75 -18.25
N ASP A 103 -4.91 -3.63 -18.64
CA ASP A 103 -6.21 -3.75 -17.98
C ASP A 103 -6.10 -4.17 -16.51
N TYR A 104 -5.08 -4.96 -16.16
CA TYR A 104 -4.82 -5.36 -14.78
C TYR A 104 -4.35 -4.15 -13.97
N ARG A 105 -3.38 -3.41 -14.52
CA ARG A 105 -2.88 -2.17 -13.93
C ARG A 105 -3.97 -1.13 -13.73
N ASP A 106 -4.85 -0.93 -14.70
CA ASP A 106 -5.94 0.04 -14.60
C ASP A 106 -6.91 -0.33 -13.47
N ARG A 107 -7.18 -1.64 -13.28
CA ARG A 107 -7.95 -2.09 -12.10
C ARG A 107 -7.21 -1.87 -10.79
N CYS A 108 -5.89 -2.06 -10.72
CA CYS A 108 -5.12 -1.69 -9.52
C CYS A 108 -5.29 -0.20 -9.23
N VAL A 109 -5.08 0.65 -10.23
CA VAL A 109 -5.12 2.11 -10.12
C VAL A 109 -6.48 2.59 -9.65
N ASN A 110 -7.55 2.13 -10.31
CA ASN A 110 -8.92 2.48 -9.91
C ASN A 110 -9.22 2.05 -8.48
N ARG A 111 -8.76 0.85 -8.09
CA ARG A 111 -8.98 0.37 -6.72
C ARG A 111 -8.21 1.18 -5.67
N LEU A 112 -7.02 1.67 -5.99
CA LEU A 112 -6.30 2.59 -5.11
C LEU A 112 -7.05 3.92 -4.95
N VAL A 113 -7.62 4.44 -6.04
CA VAL A 113 -8.43 5.66 -6.00
C VAL A 113 -9.67 5.45 -5.13
N ASP A 114 -10.44 4.38 -5.34
CA ASP A 114 -11.61 4.05 -4.52
C ASP A 114 -11.27 4.03 -3.01
N ILE A 115 -10.16 3.38 -2.66
CA ILE A 115 -9.72 3.29 -1.25
C ILE A 115 -9.36 4.66 -0.69
N VAL A 116 -8.75 5.54 -1.49
CA VAL A 116 -8.36 6.88 -1.03
C VAL A 116 -9.58 7.79 -0.89
N VAL A 117 -10.53 7.71 -1.81
CA VAL A 117 -11.75 8.52 -1.80
C VAL A 117 -12.63 8.15 -0.60
N ASP A 118 -12.85 6.85 -0.38
CA ASP A 118 -13.74 6.35 0.66
C ASP A 118 -12.95 5.78 1.86
N ILE A 119 -11.83 6.39 2.23
CA ILE A 119 -10.88 5.82 3.22
C ILE A 119 -11.54 5.47 4.56
N GLU A 120 -12.55 6.21 4.97
CA GLU A 120 -13.32 5.98 6.20
C GLU A 120 -13.99 4.60 6.22
N ASP A 121 -14.50 4.14 5.07
CA ASP A 121 -15.12 2.81 4.92
C ASP A 121 -14.11 1.65 5.02
N TYR A 122 -12.82 1.97 4.88
CA TYR A 122 -11.74 1.00 4.92
C TYR A 122 -10.94 1.01 6.22
N GLN A 123 -11.22 1.93 7.14
CA GLN A 123 -10.54 1.97 8.42
C GLN A 123 -10.84 0.70 9.24
N GLY A 124 -9.82 0.18 9.92
CA GLY A 124 -9.90 -1.04 10.71
C GLY A 124 -10.05 -2.34 9.90
N ALA A 125 -10.15 -2.28 8.57
CA ALA A 125 -10.30 -3.45 7.71
C ALA A 125 -9.06 -4.38 7.70
N ARG A 126 -7.96 -3.95 8.31
CA ARG A 126 -6.64 -4.59 8.32
C ARG A 126 -6.03 -4.68 6.92
N ARG A 127 -6.47 -5.62 6.08
CA ARG A 127 -5.84 -5.90 4.79
C ARG A 127 -6.85 -5.92 3.66
N ILE A 128 -6.54 -5.22 2.58
CA ILE A 128 -7.33 -5.18 1.36
C ILE A 128 -6.48 -5.75 0.23
N PHE A 129 -7.01 -6.78 -0.42
CA PHE A 129 -6.41 -7.30 -1.64
C PHE A 129 -7.01 -6.57 -2.83
N ILE A 130 -6.13 -6.04 -3.67
CA ILE A 130 -6.49 -5.49 -4.97
C ILE A 130 -5.95 -6.44 -6.04
N PRO A 131 -6.47 -6.41 -7.27
CA PRO A 131 -5.89 -7.18 -8.35
C PRO A 131 -4.49 -6.63 -8.62
#